data_AF-A0A1G7X2L2-F1
#
_entry.id   AF-A0A1G7X2L2-F1
#
_cell.length_a   1.000
_cell.length_b   1.000
_cell.length_c   1.000
_cell.angle_alpha   90.00
_cell.angle_beta   90.00
_cell.angle_gamma   90.00
#
_symmetry.space_group_name_H-M   'P 1'
#
loop_
_entity.id
_entity.type
_entity.pdbx_description
1 polymer ?
#
loop_
_entity_poly.entity_id
_entity_poly.type
_entity_poly.pdbx_seq_one_letter_code
_entity_poly.pdbx_strand_id
1 'polypeptide(L)'
;MTEAPADEIVRDCLAVRVRLIARAVTALYDGALDRHGLTVAQVNLLAALGRVGPCPPSRLGEVLQLERSTVSRNLRLLQDRGWVEAVASDAKGVREVALTRAGRSTIRSVMPEWRQAQQRAAQLLGDTGVATVHEVASAMGYPPEA
;
A
#
# COMPACT_ATOMS: atom_id res chain seq x y z
N MET A 1 43.99 -7.24 -3.09
CA MET A 1 43.28 -7.30 -1.79
C MET A 1 41.92 -7.87 -2.06
N THR A 2 41.69 -9.13 -1.70
CA THR A 2 40.37 -9.75 -1.79
C THR A 2 39.53 -9.12 -0.69
N GLU A 3 38.48 -8.40 -1.08
CA GLU A 3 37.55 -7.81 -0.15
C GLU A 3 36.87 -8.90 0.71
N ALA A 4 36.67 -8.64 2.00
CA ALA A 4 36.01 -9.61 2.85
C ALA A 4 34.54 -9.75 2.41
N PRO A 5 33.95 -10.96 2.36
CA PRO A 5 32.56 -11.15 1.95
C PRO A 5 31.54 -10.28 2.70
N ALA A 6 31.86 -9.88 3.95
CA ALA A 6 31.03 -8.97 4.72
C ALA A 6 30.99 -7.54 4.13
N ASP A 7 32.11 -7.04 3.60
CA ASP A 7 32.21 -5.68 3.04
C ASP A 7 31.43 -5.58 1.73
N GLU A 8 31.50 -6.63 0.89
CA GLU A 8 30.69 -6.75 -0.32
C GLU A 8 29.18 -6.72 0.00
N ILE A 9 28.74 -7.47 1.01
CA ILE A 9 27.33 -7.46 1.45
C ILE A 9 26.91 -6.06 1.90
N VAL A 10 27.73 -5.38 2.71
CA VAL A 10 27.42 -4.04 3.23
C VAL A 10 27.31 -3.02 2.08
N ARG A 11 28.17 -3.12 1.07
CA ARG A 11 28.19 -2.18 -0.06
C ARG A 11 27.15 -2.49 -1.14
N ASP A 12 26.88 -3.76 -1.44
CA ASP A 12 26.20 -4.12 -2.68
C ASP A 12 24.84 -4.83 -2.47
N CYS A 13 24.44 -5.13 -1.22
CA CYS A 13 23.18 -5.84 -0.98
C CYS A 13 21.93 -5.01 -1.36
N LEU A 14 21.35 -5.35 -2.51
CA LEU A 14 20.12 -4.74 -3.02
C LEU A 14 18.94 -4.90 -2.06
N ALA A 15 18.80 -6.06 -1.40
CA ALA A 15 17.69 -6.31 -0.48
C ALA A 15 17.70 -5.33 0.72
N VAL A 16 18.89 -4.98 1.24
CA VAL A 16 19.01 -3.98 2.32
C VAL A 16 18.62 -2.60 1.81
N ARG A 17 19.07 -2.22 0.60
CA ARG A 17 18.76 -0.93 -0.03
C ARG A 17 17.28 -0.77 -0.30
N VAL A 18 16.65 -1.76 -0.91
CA VAL A 18 15.20 -1.75 -1.18
C VAL A 18 14.40 -1.67 0.12
N ARG A 19 14.74 -2.44 1.15
CA ARG A 19 14.06 -2.35 2.47
C ARG A 19 14.25 -1.00 3.15
N LEU A 20 15.44 -0.40 3.04
CA LEU A 20 15.70 0.94 3.57
C LEU A 20 14.81 1.98 2.87
N ILE A 21 14.82 1.99 1.54
CA ILE A 21 14.01 2.90 0.71
C ILE A 21 12.53 2.70 1.01
N ALA A 22 12.05 1.44 1.02
CA ALA A 22 10.64 1.12 1.29
C ALA A 22 10.19 1.66 2.65
N ARG A 23 10.99 1.49 3.71
CA ARG A 23 10.67 2.03 5.05
C ARG A 23 10.66 3.55 5.06
N ALA A 24 11.66 4.20 4.45
CA ALA A 24 11.75 5.66 4.41
C ALA A 24 10.56 6.27 3.65
N VAL A 25 10.24 5.73 2.47
CA VAL A 25 9.09 6.17 1.66
C VAL A 25 7.78 5.93 2.42
N THR A 26 7.58 4.74 2.98
CA THR A 26 6.34 4.42 3.74
C THR A 26 6.15 5.36 4.93
N ALA A 27 7.22 5.67 5.68
CA ALA A 27 7.15 6.57 6.82
C ALA A 27 6.71 8.00 6.45
N LEU A 28 7.04 8.48 5.24
CA LEU A 28 6.56 9.78 4.76
C LEU A 28 5.04 9.81 4.59
N TYR A 29 4.46 8.73 4.09
CA TYR A 29 3.00 8.64 3.95
C TYR A 29 2.33 8.39 5.31
N ASP A 30 2.81 7.42 6.09
CA ASP A 30 2.21 7.10 7.38
C ASP A 30 2.26 8.32 8.33
N GLY A 31 3.38 9.05 8.36
CA GLY A 31 3.48 10.29 9.15
C GLY A 31 2.54 11.40 8.68
N ALA A 32 2.28 11.51 7.37
CA ALA A 32 1.32 12.49 6.85
C ALA A 32 -0.14 12.09 7.12
N LEU A 33 -0.42 10.79 7.19
CA LEU A 33 -1.75 10.21 7.37
C LEU A 33 -2.12 9.97 8.84
N ASP A 34 -1.16 10.10 9.77
CA ASP A 34 -1.34 9.84 11.20
C ASP A 34 -2.52 10.61 11.82
N ARG A 35 -2.72 11.87 11.43
CA ARG A 35 -3.85 12.69 11.89
C ARG A 35 -5.23 12.14 11.52
N HIS A 36 -5.28 11.29 10.49
CA HIS A 36 -6.48 10.58 10.03
C HIS A 36 -6.56 9.16 10.62
N GLY A 37 -5.60 8.78 11.47
CA GLY A 37 -5.43 7.46 12.04
C GLY A 37 -5.10 6.39 11.00
N LEU A 38 -4.71 6.76 9.78
CA LEU A 38 -4.56 5.86 8.63
C LEU A 38 -3.09 5.60 8.31
N THR A 39 -2.82 4.40 7.78
CA THR A 39 -1.56 4.10 7.11
C THR A 39 -1.71 4.15 5.59
N VAL A 40 -0.61 4.25 4.86
CA VAL A 40 -0.60 4.19 3.38
C VAL A 40 -1.15 2.87 2.87
N ALA A 41 -0.89 1.76 3.59
CA ALA A 41 -1.41 0.45 3.24
C ALA A 41 -2.94 0.41 3.32
N GLN A 42 -3.53 1.04 4.35
CA GLN A 42 -4.97 1.16 4.51
C GLN A 42 -5.58 2.08 3.45
N VAL A 43 -4.94 3.21 3.14
CA VAL A 43 -5.38 4.11 2.05
C VAL A 43 -5.36 3.38 0.70
N ASN A 44 -4.31 2.60 0.41
CA ASN A 44 -4.22 1.83 -0.84
C ASN A 44 -5.32 0.75 -0.94
N LEU A 45 -5.66 0.08 0.16
CA LEU A 45 -6.79 -0.85 0.21
C LEU A 45 -8.13 -0.16 -0.05
N LEU A 46 -8.37 0.98 0.60
CA LEU A 46 -9.58 1.78 0.35
C LEU A 46 -9.65 2.25 -1.11
N ALA A 47 -8.54 2.72 -1.68
CA ALA A 47 -8.47 3.15 -3.07
C ALA A 47 -8.72 1.99 -4.05
N ALA A 48 -8.09 0.83 -3.83
CA ALA A 48 -8.29 -0.37 -4.64
C ALA A 48 -9.75 -0.83 -4.59
N LEU A 49 -10.34 -0.91 -3.40
CA LEU A 49 -11.76 -1.29 -3.25
C LEU A 49 -12.69 -0.26 -3.88
N GLY A 50 -12.35 1.03 -3.83
CA GLY A 50 -13.12 2.10 -4.48
C GLY A 50 -13.08 2.03 -6.00
N ARG A 51 -11.99 1.52 -6.57
CA ARG A 51 -11.81 1.31 -8.01
C ARG A 51 -12.46 0.01 -8.51
N VAL A 52 -12.24 -1.10 -7.80
CA VAL A 52 -12.76 -2.43 -8.20
C VAL A 52 -14.25 -2.57 -7.91
N GLY A 53 -14.78 -1.89 -6.90
CA GLY A 53 -16.13 -2.09 -6.40
C GLY A 53 -16.22 -3.27 -5.43
N PRO A 54 -17.45 -3.69 -5.05
CA PRO A 54 -17.64 -4.83 -4.16
C PRO A 54 -16.93 -6.07 -4.70
N CYS A 55 -16.07 -6.68 -3.88
CA CYS A 55 -15.29 -7.84 -4.31
C CYS A 55 -14.83 -8.71 -3.14
N PRO A 56 -14.39 -9.96 -3.41
CA PRO A 56 -13.78 -10.80 -2.40
C PRO A 56 -12.44 -10.23 -1.88
N PRO A 57 -12.09 -10.45 -0.61
CA PRO A 57 -10.79 -10.07 -0.07
C PRO A 57 -9.60 -10.61 -0.87
N SER A 58 -9.71 -11.79 -1.48
CA SER A 58 -8.65 -12.35 -2.34
C SER A 58 -8.35 -11.47 -3.54
N ARG A 59 -9.38 -10.83 -4.14
CA ARG A 59 -9.20 -9.93 -5.28
C ARG A 59 -8.38 -8.70 -4.89
N LEU A 60 -8.56 -8.18 -3.67
CA LEU A 60 -7.71 -7.09 -3.17
C LEU A 60 -6.26 -7.53 -2.97
N GLY A 61 -6.03 -8.77 -2.54
CA GLY A 61 -4.70 -9.36 -2.44
C GLY A 61 -4.01 -9.46 -3.80
N GLU A 62 -4.73 -9.92 -4.83
CA GLU A 62 -4.24 -9.94 -6.21
C GLU A 62 -3.91 -8.53 -6.72
N VAL A 63 -4.83 -7.58 -6.54
CA VAL A 63 -4.68 -6.20 -7.06
C VAL A 63 -3.49 -5.46 -6.43
N LEU A 64 -3.25 -5.68 -5.14
CA LEU A 64 -2.19 -4.99 -4.40
C LEU A 64 -0.93 -5.84 -4.23
N GLN A 65 -0.89 -7.05 -4.80
CA GLN A 65 0.16 -8.05 -4.57
C GLN A 65 0.45 -8.27 -3.07
N LEU A 66 -0.62 -8.39 -2.28
CA LEU A 66 -0.56 -8.57 -0.83
C LEU A 66 -0.92 -9.99 -0.41
N GLU A 67 -0.17 -10.48 0.57
CA GLU A 67 -0.48 -11.73 1.27
C GLU A 67 -1.86 -11.69 1.94
N ARG A 68 -2.54 -12.85 1.95
CA ARG A 68 -3.89 -12.99 2.50
C ARG A 68 -4.00 -12.48 3.95
N SER A 69 -3.00 -12.75 4.78
CA SER A 69 -2.99 -12.33 6.19
C SER A 69 -2.94 -10.80 6.34
N THR A 70 -2.19 -10.12 5.45
CA THR A 70 -2.10 -8.66 5.41
C THR A 70 -3.42 -8.03 4.98
N VAL A 71 -4.08 -8.58 3.96
CA VAL A 71 -5.39 -8.10 3.51
C VAL A 71 -6.43 -8.27 4.62
N SER A 72 -6.55 -9.48 5.18
CA SER A 72 -7.53 -9.79 6.23
C SER A 72 -7.38 -8.90 7.46
N ARG A 73 -6.14 -8.66 7.91
CA ARG A 73 -5.87 -7.78 9.07
C ARG A 73 -6.30 -6.36 8.79
N ASN A 74 -5.94 -5.80 7.62
CA ASN A 74 -6.31 -4.43 7.29
C ASN A 74 -7.82 -4.28 7.06
N LEU A 75 -8.48 -5.23 6.39
CA LEU A 75 -9.93 -5.18 6.20
C LEU A 75 -10.67 -5.16 7.53
N ARG A 76 -10.26 -5.98 8.50
CA ARG A 76 -10.85 -5.94 9.84
C ARG A 76 -10.73 -4.56 10.48
N LEU A 77 -9.54 -3.96 10.47
CA LEU A 77 -9.33 -2.61 11.02
C LEU A 77 -10.18 -1.54 10.31
N LEU A 78 -10.37 -1.66 9.00
CA LEU A 78 -11.20 -0.75 8.21
C LEU A 78 -12.71 -0.96 8.46
N GLN A 79 -13.12 -2.20 8.75
CA GLN A 79 -14.49 -2.55 9.14
C GLN A 79 -14.83 -2.05 10.54
N ASP A 80 -13.91 -2.20 11.50
CA ASP A 80 -14.07 -1.67 12.86
C ASP A 80 -14.25 -0.15 12.87
N ARG A 81 -13.71 0.55 11.86
CA ARG A 81 -13.86 1.99 11.64
C ARG A 81 -15.08 2.37 10.80
N GLY A 82 -15.84 1.40 10.30
CA GLY A 82 -17.02 1.63 9.45
C GLY A 82 -16.69 2.19 8.06
N TRP A 83 -15.45 2.05 7.58
CA TRP A 83 -15.03 2.50 6.25
C TRP A 83 -15.22 1.42 5.17
N VAL A 84 -15.22 0.17 5.59
CA VAL A 84 -15.50 -1.02 4.78
C VAL A 84 -16.62 -1.80 5.45
N GLU A 85 -17.48 -2.44 4.67
CA GLU A 85 -18.51 -3.34 5.18
C GLU A 85 -18.47 -4.68 4.44
N ALA A 86 -18.88 -5.75 5.12
CA ALA A 86 -19.12 -7.03 4.46
C ALA A 86 -20.51 -7.00 3.82
N VAL A 87 -20.58 -7.13 2.50
CA VAL A 87 -21.86 -7.13 1.76
C VAL A 87 -22.35 -8.55 1.45
N ALA A 88 -21.46 -9.55 1.57
CA ALA A 88 -21.81 -10.97 1.54
C ALA A 88 -20.92 -11.74 2.52
N SER A 89 -21.53 -12.64 3.29
CA SER A 89 -20.82 -13.53 4.22
C SER A 89 -21.52 -14.89 4.35
N ASP A 90 -20.75 -15.95 4.61
CA ASP A 90 -21.23 -17.31 4.88
C ASP A 90 -20.52 -17.90 6.12
N ALA A 91 -20.78 -19.18 6.43
CA ALA A 91 -20.12 -19.89 7.55
C ALA A 91 -18.59 -19.97 7.42
N LYS A 92 -18.02 -19.71 6.24
CA LYS A 92 -16.58 -19.69 5.95
C LYS A 92 -16.00 -18.27 5.99
N GLY A 93 -16.83 -17.24 6.22
CA GLY A 93 -16.41 -15.86 6.45
C GLY A 93 -16.92 -14.87 5.41
N VAL A 94 -16.24 -13.73 5.29
CA VAL A 94 -16.60 -12.65 4.36
C VAL A 94 -16.33 -13.08 2.93
N ARG A 95 -17.38 -13.05 2.11
CA ARG A 95 -17.32 -13.38 0.68
C ARG A 95 -17.07 -12.16 -0.17
N GLU A 96 -17.66 -11.02 0.21
CA GLU A 96 -17.45 -9.75 -0.46
C GLU A 96 -17.42 -8.59 0.55
N VAL A 97 -16.54 -7.64 0.28
CA VAL A 97 -16.45 -6.36 1.00
C VAL A 97 -16.76 -5.22 0.05
N ALA A 98 -17.29 -4.12 0.58
CA ALA A 98 -17.52 -2.88 -0.17
C ALA A 98 -17.08 -1.65 0.64
N LEU A 99 -16.76 -0.55 -0.06
CA LEU A 99 -16.58 0.75 0.57
C LEU A 99 -17.92 1.31 1.01
N THR A 100 -17.99 1.72 2.28
CA THR A 100 -19.12 2.51 2.78
C THR A 100 -19.04 3.95 2.26
N ARG A 101 -20.11 4.73 2.47
CA ARG A 101 -20.09 6.18 2.20
C ARG A 101 -19.00 6.90 3.01
N ALA A 102 -18.78 6.48 4.26
CA ALA A 102 -17.74 7.04 5.12
C ALA A 102 -16.33 6.70 4.59
N GLY A 103 -16.09 5.47 4.12
CA GLY A 103 -14.84 5.08 3.49
C GLY A 103 -14.51 5.92 2.25
N ARG A 104 -15.50 6.13 1.37
CA ARG A 104 -15.33 7.01 0.18
C ARG A 104 -15.03 8.45 0.57
N SER A 105 -15.64 8.95 1.64
CA SER A 105 -15.36 10.30 2.15
C SER A 105 -13.95 10.42 2.75
N THR A 106 -13.49 9.36 3.42
CA THR A 106 -12.16 9.29 4.03
C THR A 106 -11.06 9.34 2.98
N ILE A 107 -11.21 8.64 1.85
CA ILE A 107 -10.25 8.76 0.73
C ILE A 107 -10.11 10.23 0.28
N ARG A 108 -11.23 10.95 0.17
CA ARG A 108 -11.19 12.38 -0.23
C ARG A 108 -10.51 13.25 0.82
N SER A 109 -10.74 12.98 2.11
CA SER A 109 -10.18 13.79 3.19
C SER A 109 -8.68 13.65 3.35
N VAL A 110 -8.09 12.51 2.98
CA VAL A 110 -6.64 12.28 3.08
C VAL A 110 -5.85 12.81 1.89
N MET A 111 -6.50 13.19 0.79
CA MET A 111 -5.82 13.56 -0.46
C MET A 111 -4.81 14.71 -0.31
N PRO A 112 -5.05 15.79 0.47
CA PRO A 112 -4.07 16.85 0.63
C PRO A 112 -2.77 16.35 1.27
N GLU A 113 -2.87 15.57 2.34
CA GLU A 113 -1.71 15.01 3.06
C GLU A 113 -1.00 13.94 2.25
N TRP A 114 -1.78 13.10 1.57
CA TRP A 114 -1.24 12.09 0.67
C TRP A 114 -0.44 12.75 -0.47
N ARG A 115 -0.94 13.84 -1.07
CA ARG A 115 -0.20 14.59 -2.11
C ARG A 115 1.07 15.21 -1.57
N GLN A 116 1.05 15.73 -0.34
CA GLN A 116 2.25 16.24 0.32
C GLN A 116 3.29 15.12 0.54
N ALA A 117 2.86 13.96 1.03
CA ALA A 117 3.73 12.79 1.18
C ALA A 117 4.28 12.32 -0.17
N GLN A 118 3.44 12.29 -1.22
CA GLN A 118 3.84 11.96 -2.59
C GLN A 118 4.96 12.89 -3.09
N GLN A 119 4.82 14.20 -2.86
CA GLN A 119 5.85 15.17 -3.24
C GLN A 119 7.16 14.95 -2.48
N ARG A 120 7.10 14.71 -1.16
CA ARG A 120 8.29 14.43 -0.34
C ARG A 120 8.97 13.13 -0.75
N ALA A 121 8.19 12.09 -1.07
CA ALA A 121 8.71 10.82 -1.56
C ALA A 121 9.39 10.99 -2.92
N ALA A 122 8.78 11.76 -3.83
CA ALA A 122 9.40 12.08 -5.12
C ALA A 122 10.71 12.87 -4.95
N GLN A 123 10.74 13.85 -4.03
CA GLN A 123 11.96 14.60 -3.72
C GLN A 123 13.06 13.70 -3.13
N LEU A 124 12.71 12.75 -2.25
CA LEU A 124 13.66 11.79 -1.68
C LEU A 124 14.27 10.87 -2.75
N LEU A 125 13.47 10.42 -3.71
CA LEU A 125 13.89 9.49 -4.76
C LEU A 125 14.59 10.19 -5.93
N GLY A 126 14.27 11.47 -6.18
CA GLY A 126 14.64 12.17 -7.40
C GLY A 126 13.92 11.63 -8.64
N ASP A 127 13.98 12.38 -9.75
CA ASP A 127 13.23 12.04 -10.97
C ASP A 127 13.61 10.67 -11.53
N THR A 128 14.90 10.34 -11.55
CA THR A 128 15.38 9.02 -11.98
C THR A 128 14.88 7.91 -11.05
N GLY A 129 14.93 8.10 -9.73
CA GLY A 129 14.45 7.10 -8.78
C GLY A 129 12.94 6.86 -8.90
N VAL A 130 12.15 7.93 -9.09
CA VAL A 130 10.71 7.82 -9.36
C VAL A 130 10.45 7.03 -10.64
N ALA A 131 11.15 7.36 -11.74
CA ALA A 131 11.01 6.65 -13.00
C ALA A 131 11.38 5.16 -12.86
N THR A 132 12.50 4.85 -12.22
CA THR A 132 12.94 3.46 -11.98
C THR A 132 11.96 2.68 -11.11
N VAL A 133 11.39 3.28 -10.06
CA VAL A 133 10.37 2.60 -9.25
C VAL A 133 9.13 2.27 -10.07
N HIS A 134 8.67 3.20 -10.93
CA HIS A 134 7.55 2.92 -11.83
C HIS A 134 7.88 1.81 -12.84
N GLU A 135 9.07 1.84 -13.45
CA GLU A 135 9.51 0.85 -14.42
C GLU A 135 9.60 -0.55 -13.80
N VAL A 136 10.27 -0.68 -12.65
CA VAL A 136 10.42 -1.96 -11.94
C VAL A 136 9.07 -2.48 -11.47
N ALA A 137 8.21 -1.63 -10.92
CA ALA A 137 6.85 -2.04 -10.52
C ALA A 137 6.02 -2.51 -11.72
N SER A 138 6.14 -1.83 -12.87
CA SER A 138 5.47 -2.22 -14.12
C SER A 138 5.97 -3.56 -14.63
N ALA A 139 7.28 -3.80 -14.59
CA ALA A 139 7.88 -5.09 -14.94
C ALA A 139 7.44 -6.23 -14.01
N MET A 140 7.05 -5.91 -12.78
CA MET A 140 6.44 -6.85 -11.81
C MET A 140 4.91 -6.98 -11.98
N GLY A 141 4.31 -6.33 -12.98
CA GLY A 141 2.87 -6.38 -13.26
C GLY A 141 2.01 -5.48 -12.37
N TYR A 142 2.57 -4.38 -11.82
CA TYR A 142 1.84 -3.40 -11.04
C TYR A 142 1.75 -2.02 -11.74
N PRO A 143 0.57 -1.35 -11.75
CA PRO A 143 -0.71 -1.86 -11.26
C PRO A 143 -1.25 -2.97 -12.20
N PRO A 144 -1.95 -3.97 -11.66
CA PRO A 144 -2.53 -5.02 -12.50
C PRO A 144 -3.58 -4.42 -13.45
N GLU A 145 -3.63 -4.95 -14.67
CA GLU A 145 -4.69 -4.63 -15.63
C GLU A 145 -6.06 -4.93 -15.00
N ALA A 146 -7.04 -4.04 -15.25
CA ALA A 146 -8.34 -4.05 -14.59
C ALA A 146 -9.13 -5.33 -14.85
#